data_AF-H9M903-F1
#
_entry.id   AF-H9M903-F1
#
_cell.length_a   1.000
_cell.length_b   1.000
_cell.length_c   1.000
_cell.angle_alpha   90.00
_cell.angle_beta   90.00
_cell.angle_gamma   90.00
#
_symmetry.space_group_name_H-M   'P 1'
#
loop_
_entity.id
_entity.type
_entity.pdbx_description
1 polymer ?
#
loop_
_entity_poly.entity_id
_entity_poly.type
_entity_poly.pdbx_seq_one_letter_code
_entity_poly.pdbx_strand_id
1 'polypeptide(L)'
;NSFGLGDFKAPKVLGDIVESIAGAIFLDKVLDTAKVWEVFQPLLQPMVTPETLPMHPVRELQERCQQQAEGLEYKASRTGNMATVEVFVDGVQIGFAQNPQKKMAQKLAARNALVILKEKEAEETKADGMNNGDGAAGKKNGNQTFTRQT
;
A
#
# COMPACT_ATOMS: atom_id res chain seq x y z
N ASN A 1 -5.56 -13.67 3.63
CA ASN A 1 -5.20 -12.69 4.69
C ASN A 1 -5.11 -11.28 4.12
N SER A 2 -5.93 -10.34 4.63
CA SER A 2 -6.06 -8.96 4.11
C SER A 2 -4.76 -8.15 4.15
N PHE A 3 -3.83 -8.47 5.06
CA PHE A 3 -2.61 -7.69 5.29
C PHE A 3 -1.38 -8.11 4.47
N GLY A 4 -1.48 -9.08 3.54
CA GLY A 4 -0.38 -9.36 2.61
C GLY A 4 0.85 -10.05 3.22
N LEU A 5 0.81 -10.39 4.51
CA LEU A 5 1.49 -11.57 5.04
C LEU A 5 0.93 -12.76 4.24
N GLY A 6 1.80 -13.54 3.59
CA GLY A 6 1.41 -14.71 2.80
C GLY A 6 0.70 -15.78 3.65
N ASP A 7 0.79 -17.05 3.25
CA ASP A 7 0.18 -18.18 3.98
C ASP A 7 0.78 -18.42 5.39
N PHE A 8 1.61 -17.50 5.88
CA PHE A 8 2.09 -17.45 7.26
C PHE A 8 0.92 -17.17 8.21
N LYS A 9 0.40 -18.24 8.81
CA LYS A 9 -0.47 -18.14 9.99
C LYS A 9 0.40 -17.67 11.16
N ALA A 10 0.05 -16.53 11.74
CA ALA A 10 0.68 -16.10 12.99
C ALA A 10 0.48 -17.20 14.07
N PRO A 11 1.48 -17.47 14.90
CA PRO A 11 1.39 -18.45 15.97
C PRO A 11 0.40 -17.96 17.02
N LYS A 12 -0.84 -18.47 16.96
CA LYS A 12 -1.95 -18.05 17.85
C LYS A 12 -1.56 -18.04 19.33
N VAL A 13 -0.77 -19.04 19.75
CA VAL A 13 -0.26 -19.19 21.11
C VAL A 13 0.51 -17.96 21.61
N LEU A 14 1.21 -17.24 20.73
CA LEU A 14 1.89 -16.01 21.15
C LEU A 14 0.89 -14.90 21.48
N GLY A 15 -0.19 -14.79 20.70
CA GLY A 15 -1.30 -13.89 21.01
C GLY A 15 -1.93 -14.23 22.36
N ASP A 16 -2.22 -15.51 22.59
CA ASP A 16 -2.81 -15.99 23.85
C ASP A 16 -1.92 -15.67 25.06
N ILE A 17 -0.60 -15.82 24.94
CA ILE A 17 0.36 -15.48 26.02
C ILE A 17 0.37 -13.96 26.30
N VAL A 18 0.46 -13.15 25.24
CA VAL A 18 0.47 -11.68 25.35
C VAL A 18 -0.82 -11.18 26.01
N GLU A 19 -1.98 -11.71 25.58
CA GLU A 19 -3.29 -11.39 26.16
C GLU A 19 -3.42 -11.86 27.62
N SER A 20 -2.90 -13.05 27.94
CA SER A 20 -2.90 -13.59 29.31
C SER A 20 -2.07 -12.76 30.28
N ILE A 21 -0.88 -12.28 29.85
CA ILE A 21 -0.03 -11.41 30.65
C ILE A 21 -0.71 -10.05 30.88
N ALA A 22 -1.32 -9.48 29.84
CA ALA A 22 -2.09 -8.24 29.97
C ALA A 22 -3.23 -8.40 30.99
N GLY A 23 -3.98 -9.52 30.92
CA GLY A 23 -5.04 -9.85 31.87
C GLY A 23 -4.54 -10.01 33.31
N ALA A 24 -3.38 -10.67 33.49
CA ALA A 24 -2.78 -10.84 34.82
C ALA A 24 -2.39 -9.50 35.45
N ILE A 25 -1.75 -8.60 34.68
CA ILE A 25 -1.39 -7.25 35.15
C ILE A 25 -2.65 -6.43 35.45
N PHE A 26 -3.67 -6.52 34.59
CA PHE A 26 -4.94 -5.83 34.78
C PHE A 26 -5.61 -6.21 36.12
N LEU A 27 -5.64 -7.51 36.44
CA LEU A 27 -6.20 -7.99 37.71
C LEU A 27 -5.34 -7.60 38.92
N ASP A 28 -4.00 -7.73 38.81
CA ASP A 28 -3.05 -7.34 39.88
C ASP A 28 -3.13 -5.84 40.23
N LYS A 29 -3.44 -5.00 39.24
CA LYS A 29 -3.54 -3.55 39.39
C LYS A 29 -4.96 -3.05 39.61
N VAL A 30 -5.84 -3.89 40.14
CA VAL A 30 -7.23 -3.51 40.50
C VAL A 30 -7.96 -2.90 39.29
N LEU A 31 -7.83 -3.56 38.13
CA LEU A 31 -8.46 -3.18 36.87
C LEU A 31 -7.96 -1.85 36.28
N ASP A 32 -6.71 -1.47 36.54
CA ASP A 32 -6.07 -0.29 35.97
C ASP A 32 -5.47 -0.57 34.57
N THR A 33 -6.14 -0.08 33.53
CA THR A 33 -5.67 -0.21 32.14
C THR A 33 -4.45 0.66 31.82
N ALA A 34 -4.24 1.77 32.54
CA ALA A 34 -3.08 2.63 32.33
C ALA A 34 -1.79 1.91 32.74
N LYS A 35 -1.84 1.10 33.81
CA LYS A 35 -0.71 0.25 34.23
C LYS A 35 -0.41 -0.87 33.26
N VAL A 36 -1.43 -1.46 32.64
CA VAL A 36 -1.22 -2.42 31.54
C VAL A 36 -0.54 -1.72 30.36
N TRP A 37 -1.03 -0.55 29.97
CA TRP A 37 -0.46 0.22 28.86
C TRP A 37 1.00 0.65 29.11
N GLU A 38 1.33 1.09 30.33
CA GLU A 38 2.71 1.45 30.73
C GLU A 38 3.71 0.31 30.46
N VAL A 39 3.30 -0.95 30.68
CA VAL A 39 4.12 -2.13 30.43
C VAL A 39 4.15 -2.52 28.95
N PHE A 40 3.00 -2.49 28.26
CA PHE A 40 2.89 -2.99 26.89
C PHE A 40 3.31 -1.97 25.83
N GLN A 41 3.12 -0.68 26.06
CA GLN A 41 3.47 0.37 25.10
C GLN A 41 4.92 0.23 24.59
N PRO A 42 5.97 0.11 25.44
CA PRO A 42 7.34 -0.01 24.94
C PRO A 42 7.57 -1.32 24.16
N LEU A 43 6.86 -2.39 24.49
CA LEU A 43 6.95 -3.69 23.79
C LEU A 43 6.36 -3.64 22.38
N LEU A 44 5.40 -2.73 22.16
CA LEU A 44 4.68 -2.57 20.89
C LEU A 44 5.28 -1.49 19.98
N GLN A 45 6.37 -0.84 20.40
CA GLN A 45 7.04 0.17 19.56
C GLN A 45 7.90 -0.47 18.45
N PRO A 46 7.95 0.11 17.25
CA PRO A 46 7.11 1.22 16.78
C PRO A 46 5.69 0.73 16.45
N MET A 47 4.69 1.45 16.96
CA MET A 47 3.30 1.14 16.63
C MET A 47 2.95 1.59 15.22
N VAL A 48 2.12 0.80 14.54
CA VAL A 48 1.57 1.17 13.23
C VAL A 48 0.64 2.38 13.41
N THR A 49 0.99 3.50 12.79
CA THR A 49 0.13 4.68 12.62
C THR A 49 -0.58 4.64 11.25
N PRO A 50 -1.66 5.42 11.04
CA PRO A 50 -2.33 5.52 9.74
C PRO A 50 -1.39 5.85 8.58
N GLU A 51 -0.33 6.62 8.84
CA GLU A 51 0.68 7.01 7.85
C GLU A 51 1.65 5.87 7.53
N THR A 52 1.95 5.01 8.51
CA THR A 52 2.81 3.82 8.31
C THR A 52 2.04 2.60 7.80
N LEU A 53 0.71 2.64 7.82
CA LEU A 53 -0.13 1.53 7.38
C LEU A 53 -0.07 1.43 5.84
N PRO A 54 0.44 0.32 5.28
CA PRO A 54 0.53 0.18 3.83
C PRO A 54 -0.86 0.18 3.20
N MET A 55 -1.01 0.96 2.12
CA MET A 55 -2.24 0.97 1.34
C MET A 55 -2.47 -0.39 0.67
N HIS A 56 -3.75 -0.76 0.50
CA HIS A 56 -4.08 -1.98 -0.23
C HIS A 56 -3.65 -1.83 -1.71
N PRO A 57 -2.94 -2.80 -2.33
CA PRO A 57 -2.37 -2.64 -3.67
C PRO A 57 -3.38 -2.24 -4.76
N VAL A 58 -4.59 -2.79 -4.71
CA VAL A 58 -5.66 -2.43 -5.66
C VAL A 58 -6.09 -0.97 -5.51
N ARG A 59 -6.13 -0.46 -4.28
CA ARG A 59 -6.49 0.92 -3.98
C ARG A 59 -5.37 1.86 -4.40
N GLU A 60 -4.13 1.52 -4.05
CA GLU A 60 -2.93 2.30 -4.40
C GLU A 60 -2.81 2.44 -5.92
N LEU A 61 -3.00 1.34 -6.67
CA LEU A 61 -2.96 1.38 -8.13
C LEU A 61 -4.09 2.22 -8.74
N GLN A 62 -5.31 2.09 -8.20
CA GLN A 62 -6.46 2.89 -8.64
C GLN A 62 -6.21 4.40 -8.44
N GLU A 63 -5.76 4.79 -7.24
CA GLU A 63 -5.50 6.19 -6.92
C GLU A 63 -4.37 6.77 -7.80
N ARG A 64 -3.30 6.00 -8.04
CA ARG A 64 -2.20 6.40 -8.95
C ARG A 64 -2.70 6.64 -10.37
N CYS A 65 -3.37 5.66 -11.00
CA CYS A 65 -3.84 5.81 -12.38
C CYS A 65 -4.83 6.97 -12.50
N GLN A 66 -5.69 7.19 -11.50
CA GLN A 66 -6.60 8.34 -11.49
C GLN A 66 -5.85 9.68 -11.39
N GLN A 67 -4.76 9.76 -10.62
CA GLN A 67 -3.93 10.96 -10.53
C GLN A 67 -3.20 11.27 -11.85
N GLN A 68 -2.80 10.24 -12.59
CA GLN A 68 -2.11 10.36 -13.89
C GLN A 68 -3.06 10.41 -15.10
N ALA A 69 -4.38 10.36 -14.85
CA ALA A 69 -5.42 10.28 -15.89
C ALA A 69 -5.28 9.09 -16.85
N GLU A 70 -4.73 7.97 -16.37
CA GLU A 70 -4.58 6.73 -17.13
C GLU A 70 -5.81 5.82 -16.97
N GLY A 71 -6.15 5.07 -18.02
CA GLY A 71 -7.21 4.07 -18.03
C GLY A 71 -6.77 2.73 -17.41
N LEU A 72 -7.21 2.45 -16.18
CA LEU A 72 -6.96 1.19 -15.49
C LEU A 72 -8.06 0.13 -15.77
N GLU A 73 -7.66 -1.05 -16.25
CA GLU A 73 -8.55 -2.18 -16.49
C GLU A 73 -8.02 -3.47 -15.85
N TYR A 74 -8.92 -4.26 -15.26
CA TYR A 74 -8.63 -5.61 -14.77
C TYR A 74 -9.38 -6.66 -15.61
N LYS A 75 -8.65 -7.60 -16.21
CA LYS A 75 -9.25 -8.77 -16.87
C LYS A 75 -9.04 -10.00 -16.00
N ALA A 76 -10.11 -10.76 -15.77
CA ALA A 76 -10.06 -11.96 -14.95
C ALA A 76 -10.58 -13.16 -15.72
N SER A 77 -9.82 -14.26 -15.69
CA SER A 77 -10.21 -15.54 -16.25
C SER A 77 -10.03 -16.65 -15.20
N ARG A 78 -10.61 -17.82 -15.47
CA ARG A 78 -10.49 -18.98 -14.59
C ARG A 78 -10.28 -20.25 -15.41
N THR A 79 -9.27 -21.01 -15.02
CA THR A 79 -8.96 -22.33 -15.60
C THR A 79 -8.91 -23.34 -14.47
N GLY A 80 -9.92 -24.21 -14.41
CA GLY A 80 -10.11 -25.13 -13.29
C GLY A 80 -10.25 -24.38 -11.95
N ASN A 81 -9.42 -24.74 -10.97
CA ASN A 81 -9.43 -24.08 -9.66
C ASN A 81 -8.59 -22.78 -9.61
N MET A 82 -7.92 -22.41 -10.70
CA MET A 82 -6.99 -21.28 -10.70
C MET A 82 -7.64 -20.05 -11.34
N ALA A 83 -7.70 -18.93 -10.61
CA ALA A 83 -8.09 -17.64 -11.17
C ALA A 83 -6.86 -16.88 -11.62
N THR A 84 -6.93 -16.31 -12.82
CA THR A 84 -5.91 -15.45 -13.42
C THR A 84 -6.45 -14.03 -13.44
N VAL A 85 -5.64 -13.05 -13.04
CA VAL A 85 -5.96 -11.63 -13.17
C VAL A 85 -4.81 -10.92 -13.87
N GLU A 86 -5.18 -10.15 -14.88
CA GLU A 86 -4.31 -9.32 -15.70
C GLU A 86 -4.70 -7.86 -15.51
N VAL A 87 -3.70 -6.99 -15.44
CA VAL A 87 -3.87 -5.55 -15.21
C VAL A 87 -3.35 -4.80 -16.42
N PHE A 88 -4.18 -3.94 -16.96
CA PHE A 88 -3.88 -3.09 -18.10
C PHE A 88 -3.96 -1.62 -17.69
N VAL A 89 -3.01 -0.83 -18.17
CA VAL A 89 -3.01 0.63 -18.08
C VAL A 89 -2.88 1.16 -19.49
N ASP A 90 -3.86 1.95 -19.93
CA ASP A 90 -3.98 2.46 -21.31
C ASP A 90 -3.85 1.37 -22.39
N GLY A 91 -4.43 0.20 -22.11
CA GLY A 91 -4.42 -0.96 -23.01
C GLY A 91 -3.12 -1.78 -22.99
N VAL A 92 -2.09 -1.35 -22.25
CA VAL A 92 -0.83 -2.10 -22.09
C VAL A 92 -0.89 -2.97 -20.84
N GLN A 93 -0.59 -4.26 -20.99
CA GLN A 93 -0.51 -5.15 -19.83
C GLN A 93 0.71 -4.79 -18.97
N ILE A 94 0.47 -4.45 -17.71
CA ILE A 94 1.51 -4.07 -16.75
C ILE A 94 1.55 -4.98 -15.52
N GLY A 95 0.56 -5.86 -15.35
CA GLY A 95 0.51 -6.76 -14.20
C GLY A 95 -0.20 -8.07 -14.51
N PHE A 96 0.21 -9.12 -13.81
CA PHE A 96 -0.32 -10.46 -13.96
C PHE A 96 -0.15 -11.22 -12.65
N ALA A 97 -1.18 -11.98 -12.23
CA ALA A 97 -1.03 -12.98 -11.19
C ALA A 97 -2.09 -14.07 -11.25
N GLN A 98 -1.77 -15.23 -10.68
CA GLN A 98 -2.68 -16.36 -10.53
C GLN A 98 -2.84 -16.75 -9.07
N ASN A 99 -4.06 -17.14 -8.68
CA ASN A 99 -4.34 -17.67 -7.36
C ASN A 99 -5.67 -18.46 -7.36
N PRO A 100 -5.84 -19.49 -6.53
CA PRO A 100 -7.14 -20.16 -6.39
C PRO A 100 -8.28 -19.20 -6.01
N GLN A 101 -7.97 -18.15 -5.23
CA GLN A 101 -8.92 -17.12 -4.85
C GLN A 101 -8.76 -15.87 -5.74
N LYS A 102 -9.80 -15.53 -6.50
CA LYS A 102 -9.83 -14.37 -7.42
C LYS A 102 -9.37 -13.06 -6.76
N LYS A 103 -9.83 -12.80 -5.52
CA LYS A 103 -9.45 -11.58 -4.77
C LYS A 103 -7.95 -11.51 -4.48
N MET A 104 -7.32 -12.65 -4.21
CA MET A 104 -5.87 -12.73 -3.99
C MET A 104 -5.10 -12.57 -5.31
N ALA A 105 -5.58 -13.18 -6.40
CA ALA A 105 -5.01 -12.97 -7.74
C ALA A 105 -5.05 -11.48 -8.12
N GLN A 106 -6.17 -10.80 -7.90
CA GLN A 106 -6.29 -9.37 -8.18
C GLN A 106 -5.34 -8.51 -7.34
N LYS A 107 -5.24 -8.80 -6.03
CA LYS A 107 -4.30 -8.10 -5.14
C LYS A 107 -2.85 -8.27 -5.59
N LEU A 108 -2.46 -9.49 -5.96
CA LEU A 108 -1.10 -9.79 -6.43
C LEU A 108 -0.82 -9.14 -7.79
N ALA A 109 -1.77 -9.19 -8.72
CA ALA A 109 -1.61 -8.58 -10.03
C ALA A 109 -1.46 -7.04 -9.93
N ALA A 110 -2.25 -6.39 -9.06
CA ALA A 110 -2.12 -4.97 -8.77
C ALA A 110 -0.76 -4.63 -8.13
N ARG A 111 -0.27 -5.49 -7.21
CA ARG A 111 1.07 -5.31 -6.62
C ARG A 111 2.17 -5.39 -7.67
N ASN A 112 2.10 -6.38 -8.56
CA ASN A 112 3.08 -6.56 -9.63
C ASN A 112 3.08 -5.35 -10.59
N ALA A 113 1.89 -4.84 -10.93
CA ALA A 113 1.74 -3.61 -11.71
C ALA A 113 2.39 -2.40 -11.02
N LEU A 114 2.15 -2.19 -9.73
CA LEU A 114 2.75 -1.09 -8.98
C LEU A 114 4.28 -1.13 -8.95
N VAL A 115 4.90 -2.31 -8.89
CA VAL A 115 6.37 -2.44 -8.95
C VAL A 115 6.90 -1.93 -10.28
N ILE A 116 6.34 -2.41 -11.39
CA ILE A 116 6.75 -2.03 -12.74
C ILE A 116 6.55 -0.52 -12.97
N LEU A 117 5.44 0.04 -12.51
CA LEU A 117 5.15 1.47 -12.67
C LEU A 117 6.11 2.35 -11.87
N LYS A 118 6.47 1.96 -10.64
CA LYS A 118 7.45 2.69 -9.82
C LYS A 118 8.86 2.62 -10.41
N GLU A 119 9.22 1.50 -11.04
CA GLU A 119 10.50 1.37 -11.76
C GLU A 119 10.56 2.32 -12.95
N LYS A 120 9.49 2.41 -13.77
CA LYS A 120 9.40 3.35 -14.90
C LYS A 120 9.50 4.81 -14.46
N GLU A 121 8.78 5.21 -13.42
CA GLU A 121 8.84 6.57 -12.86
C GLU A 121 10.26 6.93 -12.35
N ALA A 122 10.98 5.95 -11.79
CA ALA A 122 12.35 6.13 -11.34
C ALA A 122 13.37 6.23 -12.50
N GLU A 123 13.03 5.73 -13.69
CA GLU A 123 13.84 5.89 -14.90
C GLU A 123 13.60 7.26 -15.55
N GLU A 124 12.34 7.69 -15.65
CA GLU A 124 11.95 9.00 -16.22
C GLU A 124 12.56 10.16 -15.42
N THR A 125 12.51 10.09 -14.09
CA THR A 125 13.12 11.11 -13.21
C THR A 125 14.65 11.22 -13.33
N LYS A 126 15.35 10.16 -13.78
CA LYS A 126 16.80 10.19 -14.04
C LYS A 126 17.12 10.79 -15.41
N ALA A 127 16.27 10.57 -16.41
CA ALA A 127 16.44 11.13 -17.75
C ALA A 127 16.29 12.66 -17.74
N ASP A 128 15.32 13.18 -16.97
CA ASP A 128 15.10 14.63 -16.85
C ASP A 128 16.22 15.37 -16.08
N GLY A 129 16.97 14.67 -15.22
CA GLY A 129 18.11 15.23 -14.49
C GLY A 129 19.36 15.48 -15.35
N MET A 130 19.48 14.81 -16.51
CA MET A 130 20.64 14.93 -17.40
C MET A 130 20.50 16.03 -18.47
N ASN A 131 19.30 16.59 -18.68
CA ASN A 131 19.03 17.55 -19.76
C ASN A 131 19.05 19.03 -19.36
N ASN A 132 19.37 19.37 -18.10
CA ASN A 132 19.50 20.75 -17.65
C ASN A 132 20.98 21.18 -17.55
N GLY A 133 21.65 21.22 -18.69
CA GLY A 133 22.89 21.95 -18.91
C GLY A 133 22.72 22.90 -20.09
N ASP A 134 22.95 24.19 -19.82
CA ASP A 134 23.07 25.33 -20.75
C ASP A 134 21.79 26.10 -21.15
N GLY A 135 21.64 27.32 -20.60
CA GLY A 135 20.77 28.36 -21.18
C GLY A 135 20.26 29.42 -20.20
N ALA A 136 20.71 30.66 -20.35
CA ALA A 136 20.50 31.78 -19.43
C ALA A 136 19.16 32.55 -19.57
N ALA A 137 18.74 33.15 -18.44
CA ALA A 137 18.02 34.42 -18.21
C ALA A 137 16.76 34.81 -19.02
N GLY A 138 15.65 35.01 -18.29
CA GLY A 138 14.51 35.82 -18.75
C GLY A 138 13.35 35.95 -17.74
N LYS A 139 13.29 37.07 -17.01
CA LYS A 139 12.15 37.51 -16.16
C LYS A 139 10.82 37.55 -16.94
N LYS A 140 9.70 37.14 -16.30
CA LYS A 140 8.57 38.03 -15.90
C LYS A 140 7.39 37.27 -15.24
N ASN A 141 6.72 38.03 -14.37
CA ASN A 141 5.61 37.75 -13.46
C ASN A 141 4.34 37.13 -14.06
N GLY A 142 3.57 36.46 -13.19
CA GLY A 142 2.12 36.29 -13.33
C GLY A 142 1.51 35.51 -12.16
N ASN A 143 1.11 36.21 -11.09
CA ASN A 143 0.38 35.64 -9.96
C ASN A 143 -1.11 35.50 -10.34
N GLN A 144 -1.68 34.29 -10.35
CA GLN A 144 -3.14 34.11 -10.45
C GLN A 144 -3.66 33.02 -9.51
N THR A 145 -4.44 33.48 -8.54
CA THR A 145 -5.21 32.71 -7.56
C THR A 145 -6.48 32.20 -8.23
N PHE A 146 -6.82 30.91 -8.08
CA PHE A 146 -8.15 30.39 -8.41
C PHE A 146 -8.83 29.82 -7.17
N THR A 147 -9.90 30.48 -6.77
CA THR A 147 -10.77 30.17 -5.64
C THR A 147 -11.69 28.99 -6.00
N ARG A 148 -11.84 28.03 -5.08
CA ARG A 148 -12.79 26.90 -5.20
C ARG A 148 -14.18 27.38 -4.77
N GLN A 149 -15.18 27.29 -5.64
CA GLN A 149 -16.59 27.43 -5.24
C GLN A 149 -17.12 26.05 -4.81
N THR A 150 -17.86 26.07 -3.71
CA THR A 150 -18.59 24.96 -3.07
C THR A 150 -19.79 24.51 -3.85
#